data_AF-A0A524NEF8-F1
#
_entry.id   AF-A0A524NEF8-F1
#
_cell.length_a   1.000
_cell.length_b   1.000
_cell.length_c   1.000
_cell.angle_alpha   90.00
_cell.angle_beta   90.00
_cell.angle_gamma   90.00
#
_symmetry.space_group_name_H-M   'P 1'
#
loop_
_entity.id
_entity.type
_entity.pdbx_description
1 polymer ?
#
loop_
_entity_poly.entity_id
_entity_poly.type
_entity_poly.pdbx_seq_one_letter_code
_entity_poly.pdbx_strand_id
1 'polypeptide(L)'
;MSTVPPSGPPPPPPPGAYLPPPGGLAPEAPYPARLQIDYPEQLNRVTTAFRIILIIPIAIVLSILTNSSTNTFKTDNGTWVTTTGTSIVGALFLATLLLVLFRQRYPKWWFDFALELNRFSARVCAYFALLTDQYPSTVEEQAVHLEFDYPENVERDLNRWLPLVKWFLAIPHFIILIFLGIGAFFAVIAAWFAILFTGRYPKGLFDYVVGVGRWGVRVYAYAFLLITDRYPPFALD
;
A
#
# COMPACT_ATOMS: atom_id res chain seq x y z
N MET A 1 -26.27 -30.72 48.95
CA MET A 1 -26.55 -29.29 48.70
C MET A 1 -25.26 -28.53 48.97
N SER A 2 -24.46 -28.25 47.93
CA SER A 2 -23.23 -27.46 48.05
C SER A 2 -23.50 -26.06 47.51
N THR A 3 -23.43 -25.06 48.38
CA THR A 3 -23.62 -23.64 48.07
C THR A 3 -22.33 -23.07 47.46
N VAL A 4 -22.40 -22.61 46.21
CA VAL A 4 -21.33 -21.84 45.55
C VAL A 4 -21.28 -20.44 46.18
N PRO A 5 -20.11 -19.93 46.62
CA PRO A 5 -20.01 -18.59 47.18
C PRO A 5 -20.18 -17.51 46.09
N PRO A 6 -20.67 -16.30 46.44
CA PRO A 6 -20.89 -15.23 45.47
C PRO A 6 -19.55 -14.78 44.86
N SER A 7 -19.52 -14.68 43.53
CA SER A 7 -18.40 -14.14 42.76
C SER A 7 -18.09 -12.71 43.24
N GLY A 8 -16.88 -12.50 43.77
CA GLY A 8 -16.39 -11.17 44.13
C GLY A 8 -16.30 -10.24 42.90
N PRO A 9 -16.21 -8.91 43.12
CA PRO A 9 -16.07 -7.95 42.04
C PRO A 9 -14.83 -8.27 41.18
N PRO A 10 -14.91 -8.11 39.85
CA PRO A 10 -13.81 -8.44 38.95
C PRO A 10 -12.55 -7.63 39.30
N PRO A 11 -11.36 -8.21 39.12
CA PRO A 11 -10.11 -7.51 39.40
C PRO A 11 -10.00 -6.23 38.56
N PRO A 12 -9.41 -5.15 39.11
CA PRO A 12 -9.23 -3.92 38.36
C PRO A 12 -8.35 -4.18 37.12
N PRO A 13 -8.65 -3.53 35.98
CA PRO A 13 -7.91 -3.73 34.74
C PRO A 13 -6.45 -3.26 34.89
N PRO A 14 -5.50 -3.85 34.13
CA PRO A 14 -4.09 -3.50 34.22
C PRO A 14 -3.85 -2.01 33.87
N PRO A 15 -2.85 -1.35 34.51
CA PRO A 15 -2.54 0.05 34.22
C PRO A 15 -2.21 0.23 32.73
N GLY A 16 -3.05 0.98 32.00
CA GLY A 16 -2.93 1.19 30.56
C GLY A 16 -4.00 0.52 29.70
N ALA A 17 -4.90 -0.29 30.29
CA ALA A 17 -6.08 -0.77 29.58
C ALA A 17 -7.04 0.41 29.34
N TYR A 18 -7.25 0.75 28.06
CA TYR A 18 -8.23 1.74 27.64
C TYR A 18 -9.63 1.27 28.04
N LEU A 19 -10.23 1.93 29.04
CA LEU A 19 -11.66 1.81 29.33
C LEU A 19 -12.40 2.73 28.35
N PRO A 20 -13.15 2.20 27.37
CA PRO A 20 -13.95 3.07 26.51
C PRO A 20 -14.97 3.83 27.37
N PRO A 21 -15.20 5.13 27.13
CA PRO A 21 -16.20 5.88 27.86
C PRO A 21 -17.58 5.22 27.68
N PRO A 22 -18.38 5.08 28.75
CA PRO A 22 -19.68 4.42 28.67
C PRO A 22 -20.60 5.26 27.77
N GLY A 23 -20.82 4.78 26.54
CA GLY A 23 -21.61 5.46 25.51
C GLY A 23 -20.80 6.08 24.36
N GLY A 24 -19.48 5.98 24.34
CA GLY A 24 -18.67 6.28 23.16
C GLY A 24 -18.64 5.09 22.21
N LEU A 25 -18.88 5.31 20.92
CA LEU A 25 -18.53 4.35 19.88
C LEU A 25 -17.07 3.92 20.13
N ALA A 26 -16.79 2.61 20.17
CA ALA A 26 -15.42 2.13 20.21
C ALA A 26 -14.64 2.90 19.12
N PRO A 27 -13.46 3.48 19.41
CA PRO A 27 -12.69 4.16 18.37
C PRO A 27 -12.59 3.19 17.20
N GLU A 28 -13.09 3.64 16.04
CA GLU A 28 -13.24 2.79 14.87
C GLU A 28 -11.92 2.07 14.65
N ALA A 29 -11.93 0.73 14.63
CA ALA A 29 -10.69 -0.04 14.60
C ALA A 29 -9.80 0.52 13.46
N PRO A 30 -8.52 0.85 13.74
CA PRO A 30 -7.64 1.47 12.76
C PRO A 30 -7.67 0.68 11.45
N TYR A 31 -7.71 1.38 10.31
CA TYR A 31 -7.73 0.69 9.03
C TYR A 31 -6.46 -0.18 8.89
N PRO A 32 -6.57 -1.43 8.41
CA PRO A 32 -5.47 -2.42 8.46
C PRO A 32 -4.31 -2.13 7.51
N ALA A 33 -4.35 -1.00 6.80
CA ALA A 33 -3.30 -0.50 5.92
C ALA A 33 -2.93 0.92 6.33
N ARG A 34 -1.73 1.07 6.92
CA ARG A 34 -1.21 2.35 7.42
C ARG A 34 0.06 2.73 6.69
N LEU A 35 0.08 3.92 6.10
CA LEU A 35 1.26 4.52 5.49
C LEU A 35 1.60 5.81 6.22
N GLN A 36 2.73 5.81 6.92
CA GLN A 36 3.30 6.98 7.56
C GLN A 36 4.64 7.33 6.91
N ILE A 37 4.80 8.60 6.55
CA ILE A 37 6.01 9.13 5.93
C ILE A 37 6.42 10.34 6.75
N ASP A 38 7.66 10.32 7.25
CA ASP A 38 8.19 11.42 8.05
C ASP A 38 8.51 12.63 7.16
N TYR A 39 8.18 13.83 7.66
CA TYR A 39 8.41 15.06 6.90
C TYR A 39 9.90 15.46 6.96
N PRO A 40 10.59 15.57 5.81
CA PRO A 40 11.98 16.04 5.78
C PRO A 40 12.04 17.56 5.98
N GLU A 41 12.71 18.01 7.04
CA GLU A 41 12.85 19.45 7.33
C GLU A 41 13.70 20.20 6.28
N GLN A 42 14.68 19.53 5.69
CA GLN A 42 15.56 20.06 4.65
C GLN A 42 15.86 18.98 3.61
N LEU A 43 15.84 19.38 2.34
CA LEU A 43 16.28 18.52 1.25
C LEU A 43 17.57 19.02 0.59
N ASN A 44 18.44 18.09 0.22
CA ASN A 44 19.65 18.37 -0.52
C ASN A 44 19.31 18.65 -2.00
N ARG A 45 19.76 19.81 -2.46
CA ARG A 45 19.47 20.34 -3.81
C ARG A 45 20.14 19.53 -4.90
N VAL A 46 21.35 19.04 -4.65
CA VAL A 46 22.16 18.28 -5.63
C VAL A 46 21.53 16.91 -5.84
N THR A 47 21.22 16.20 -4.75
CA THR A 47 20.53 14.90 -4.85
C THR A 47 19.15 15.05 -5.47
N THR A 48 18.43 16.14 -5.17
CA THR A 48 17.16 16.50 -5.80
C THR A 48 17.29 16.71 -7.32
N ALA A 49 18.30 17.47 -7.76
CA ALA A 49 18.54 17.72 -9.19
C ALA A 49 18.87 16.42 -9.95
N PHE A 50 19.75 15.59 -9.38
CA PHE A 50 20.18 14.33 -9.99
C PHE A 50 19.24 13.15 -9.71
N ARG A 51 18.14 13.35 -8.98
CA ARG A 51 17.21 12.29 -8.57
C ARG A 51 16.64 11.51 -9.76
N ILE A 52 16.38 12.18 -10.88
CA ILE A 52 15.89 11.55 -12.12
C ILE A 52 16.90 10.54 -12.67
N ILE A 53 18.20 10.77 -12.47
CA ILE A 53 19.26 9.84 -12.90
C ILE A 53 19.48 8.77 -11.82
N LEU A 54 19.52 9.16 -10.55
CA LEU A 54 19.73 8.25 -9.43
C LEU A 54 18.64 7.19 -9.31
N ILE A 55 17.41 7.52 -9.70
CA ILE A 55 16.31 6.55 -9.64
C ILE A 55 16.36 5.50 -10.76
N ILE A 56 17.11 5.72 -11.85
CA ILE A 56 17.08 4.82 -13.02
C ILE A 56 17.40 3.36 -12.64
N PRO A 57 18.48 3.04 -11.90
CA PRO A 57 18.81 1.66 -11.56
C PRO A 57 17.71 0.97 -10.76
N ILE A 58 17.17 1.66 -9.74
CA ILE A 58 16.13 1.09 -8.88
C ILE A 58 14.79 0.97 -9.63
N ALA A 59 14.51 1.92 -10.52
CA ALA A 59 13.32 1.90 -11.38
C ALA A 59 13.39 0.74 -12.38
N ILE A 60 14.57 0.40 -12.91
CA ILE A 60 14.76 -0.78 -13.76
C ILE A 60 14.46 -2.06 -12.98
N VAL A 61 15.03 -2.20 -11.76
CA VAL A 61 14.76 -3.37 -10.91
C VAL A 61 13.26 -3.50 -10.63
N LEU A 62 12.61 -2.41 -10.23
CA LEU A 62 11.17 -2.39 -9.96
C LEU A 62 10.36 -2.70 -11.23
N SER A 63 10.78 -2.17 -12.38
CA SER A 63 10.14 -2.44 -13.67
C SER A 63 10.22 -3.92 -14.00
N ILE A 64 11.37 -4.59 -13.84
CA ILE A 64 11.49 -6.02 -14.12
C ILE A 64 10.54 -6.86 -13.25
N LEU A 65 10.35 -6.48 -11.98
CA LEU A 65 9.49 -7.21 -11.05
C LEU A 65 7.98 -7.00 -11.31
N THR A 66 7.61 -5.84 -11.85
CA THR A 66 6.21 -5.41 -12.00
C THR A 66 5.69 -5.43 -13.43
N ASN A 67 6.58 -5.40 -14.43
CA ASN A 67 6.24 -5.32 -15.84
C ASN A 67 5.52 -6.59 -16.29
N SER A 68 4.44 -6.41 -17.05
CA SER A 68 3.78 -7.47 -17.80
C SER A 68 4.07 -7.24 -19.28
N SER A 69 4.71 -8.21 -19.94
CA SER A 69 5.18 -8.08 -21.32
C SER A 69 4.18 -8.73 -22.27
N THR A 70 3.69 -7.98 -23.25
CA THR A 70 2.89 -8.54 -24.36
C THR A 70 3.69 -8.41 -25.63
N ASN A 71 4.17 -9.54 -26.16
CA ASN A 71 4.96 -9.57 -27.39
C ASN A 71 4.11 -10.19 -28.50
N THR A 72 3.95 -9.43 -29.58
CA THR A 72 3.30 -9.91 -30.80
C THR A 72 4.37 -10.06 -31.86
N PHE A 73 4.64 -11.28 -32.30
CA PHE A 73 5.58 -11.57 -33.37
C PHE A 73 4.87 -12.35 -34.47
N LYS A 74 5.29 -12.09 -35.71
CA LYS A 74 4.78 -12.79 -36.89
C LYS A 74 5.64 -14.02 -37.11
N THR A 75 5.05 -15.21 -37.05
CA THR A 75 5.73 -16.46 -37.36
C THR A 75 6.02 -16.54 -38.86
N ASP A 76 7.03 -17.32 -39.26
CA ASP A 76 7.40 -17.55 -40.67
C ASP A 76 6.21 -18.02 -41.54
N ASN A 77 5.21 -18.66 -40.93
CA ASN A 77 3.96 -19.08 -41.58
C ASN A 77 2.95 -17.93 -41.80
N GLY A 78 3.31 -16.68 -41.50
CA GLY A 78 2.48 -15.49 -41.66
C GLY A 78 1.47 -15.25 -40.55
N THR A 79 1.34 -16.16 -39.58
CA THR A 79 0.43 -16.05 -38.43
C THR A 79 0.98 -15.11 -37.36
N TRP A 80 0.12 -14.21 -36.85
CA TRP A 80 0.46 -13.39 -35.68
C TRP A 80 0.27 -14.21 -34.40
N VAL A 81 1.34 -14.39 -33.64
CA VAL A 81 1.30 -15.05 -32.33
C VAL A 81 1.52 -13.98 -31.27
N THR A 82 0.57 -13.88 -30.33
CA THR A 82 0.63 -12.95 -29.20
C THR A 82 0.97 -13.75 -27.95
N THR A 83 2.14 -13.51 -27.38
CA THR A 83 2.57 -14.09 -26.10
C THR A 83 2.46 -13.02 -25.03
N THR A 84 1.60 -13.27 -24.04
CA THR A 84 1.45 -12.39 -22.87
C THR A 84 2.10 -13.04 -21.67
N GLY A 85 3.15 -12.41 -21.14
CA GLY A 85 3.78 -12.76 -19.87
C GLY A 85 3.20 -11.93 -18.74
N THR A 86 2.80 -12.58 -17.65
CA THR A 86 2.34 -11.93 -16.42
C THR A 86 3.53 -11.57 -15.53
N SER A 87 3.48 -10.42 -14.85
CA SER A 87 4.48 -10.10 -13.83
C SER A 87 4.43 -11.06 -12.64
N ILE A 88 5.49 -11.09 -11.82
CA ILE A 88 5.53 -11.89 -10.58
C ILE A 88 4.37 -11.48 -9.66
N VAL A 89 4.10 -10.18 -9.57
CA VAL A 89 2.98 -9.64 -8.78
C VAL A 89 1.63 -10.09 -9.33
N GLY A 90 1.43 -10.01 -10.65
CA GLY A 90 0.18 -10.43 -11.28
C GLY A 90 -0.07 -11.93 -11.12
N ALA A 91 0.99 -12.75 -11.24
CA ALA A 91 0.91 -14.18 -11.03
C ALA A 91 0.61 -14.53 -9.57
N LEU A 92 1.30 -13.92 -8.60
CA LEU A 92 1.06 -14.12 -7.17
C LEU A 92 -0.33 -13.64 -6.75
N PHE A 93 -0.80 -12.52 -7.31
CA PHE A 93 -2.16 -12.05 -7.11
C PHE A 93 -3.19 -13.06 -7.59
N LEU A 94 -3.06 -13.53 -8.84
CA LEU A 94 -3.98 -14.49 -9.41
C LEU A 94 -3.98 -15.81 -8.63
N ALA A 95 -2.79 -16.30 -8.26
CA ALA A 95 -2.64 -17.49 -7.45
C ALA A 95 -3.26 -17.32 -6.05
N THR A 96 -3.05 -16.17 -5.42
CA THR A 96 -3.67 -15.80 -4.14
C THR A 96 -5.19 -15.78 -4.25
N LEU A 97 -5.73 -15.13 -5.28
CA LEU A 97 -7.17 -15.05 -5.53
C LEU A 97 -7.78 -16.45 -5.70
N LEU A 98 -7.12 -17.33 -6.46
CA LEU A 98 -7.58 -18.71 -6.63
C LEU A 98 -7.50 -19.52 -5.33
N LEU A 99 -6.44 -19.36 -4.53
CA LEU A 99 -6.33 -20.03 -3.23
C LEU A 99 -7.37 -19.55 -2.24
N VAL A 100 -7.71 -18.26 -2.21
CA VAL A 100 -8.79 -17.74 -1.37
C VAL A 100 -10.14 -18.25 -1.87
N LEU A 101 -10.37 -18.27 -3.19
CA LEU A 101 -11.64 -18.73 -3.78
C LEU A 101 -11.91 -20.22 -3.55
N PHE A 102 -10.91 -21.08 -3.76
CA PHE A 102 -11.07 -22.54 -3.69
C PHE A 102 -10.69 -23.14 -2.35
N ARG A 103 -9.68 -22.58 -1.67
CA ARG A 103 -9.06 -23.18 -0.48
C ARG A 103 -9.14 -22.31 0.77
N GLN A 104 -9.67 -21.09 0.68
CA GLN A 104 -9.74 -20.10 1.76
C GLN A 104 -8.43 -19.97 2.55
N ARG A 105 -7.28 -20.09 1.85
CA ARG A 105 -5.96 -20.09 2.48
C ARG A 105 -5.07 -19.04 1.87
N TYR A 106 -4.50 -18.16 2.70
CA TYR A 106 -3.52 -17.16 2.28
C TYR A 106 -2.11 -17.55 2.80
N PRO A 107 -1.18 -18.00 1.93
CA PRO A 107 0.16 -18.36 2.36
C PRO A 107 0.92 -17.16 2.96
N LYS A 108 1.45 -17.31 4.19
CA LYS A 108 2.21 -16.24 4.87
C LYS A 108 3.37 -15.72 4.04
N TRP A 109 4.20 -16.62 3.49
CA TRP A 109 5.34 -16.19 2.68
C TRP A 109 4.97 -15.43 1.39
N TRP A 110 3.76 -15.64 0.82
CA TRP A 110 3.25 -14.82 -0.29
C TRP A 110 2.87 -13.43 0.17
N PHE A 111 2.21 -13.35 1.33
CA PHE A 111 1.89 -12.09 1.98
C PHE A 111 3.17 -11.31 2.28
N ASP A 112 4.14 -11.96 2.94
CA ASP A 112 5.40 -11.36 3.34
C ASP A 112 6.15 -10.81 2.13
N PHE A 113 6.23 -11.58 1.03
CA PHE A 113 6.83 -11.10 -0.21
C PHE A 113 6.08 -9.89 -0.79
N ALA A 114 4.74 -9.96 -0.87
CA ALA A 114 3.95 -8.86 -1.43
C ALA A 114 4.01 -7.61 -0.55
N LEU A 115 4.05 -7.76 0.78
CA LEU A 115 4.24 -6.70 1.77
C LEU A 115 5.61 -6.04 1.59
N GLU A 116 6.69 -6.83 1.53
CA GLU A 116 8.05 -6.30 1.35
C GLU A 116 8.24 -5.62 0.00
N LEU A 117 7.67 -6.19 -1.07
CA LEU A 117 7.69 -5.54 -2.38
C LEU A 117 6.91 -4.22 -2.37
N ASN A 118 5.79 -4.15 -1.66
CA ASN A 118 5.03 -2.90 -1.52
C ASN A 118 5.76 -1.87 -0.65
N ARG A 119 6.43 -2.30 0.43
CA ARG A 119 7.32 -1.43 1.24
C ARG A 119 8.41 -0.82 0.38
N PHE A 120 9.09 -1.66 -0.40
CA PHE A 120 10.12 -1.21 -1.33
C PHE A 120 9.57 -0.28 -2.42
N SER A 121 8.43 -0.63 -3.02
CA SER A 121 7.76 0.21 -4.02
C SER A 121 7.38 1.57 -3.44
N ALA A 122 6.83 1.60 -2.23
CA ALA A 122 6.48 2.83 -1.52
C ALA A 122 7.72 3.69 -1.23
N ARG A 123 8.86 3.10 -0.87
CA ARG A 123 10.15 3.82 -0.72
C ARG A 123 10.63 4.41 -2.04
N VAL A 124 10.55 3.66 -3.14
CA VAL A 124 10.92 4.14 -4.48
C VAL A 124 10.00 5.30 -4.90
N CYS A 125 8.69 5.16 -4.70
CA CYS A 125 7.74 6.23 -4.97
C CYS A 125 7.97 7.46 -4.09
N ALA A 126 8.25 7.29 -2.80
CA ALA A 126 8.57 8.39 -1.88
C ALA A 126 9.86 9.11 -2.29
N TYR A 127 10.90 8.36 -2.68
CA TYR A 127 12.13 8.92 -3.21
C TYR A 127 11.86 9.69 -4.51
N PHE A 128 11.13 9.10 -5.46
CA PHE A 128 10.75 9.75 -6.73
C PHE A 128 9.96 11.04 -6.50
N ALA A 129 8.99 11.01 -5.59
CA ALA A 129 8.11 12.12 -5.26
C ALA A 129 8.80 13.19 -4.38
N LEU A 130 10.11 13.06 -4.14
CA LEU A 130 10.92 13.93 -3.29
C LEU A 130 10.48 14.00 -1.83
N LEU A 131 9.79 12.96 -1.34
CA LEU A 131 9.36 12.88 0.07
C LEU A 131 10.49 12.44 1.01
N THR A 132 11.56 11.83 0.47
CA THR A 132 12.73 11.43 1.25
C THR A 132 14.02 11.63 0.45
N ASP A 133 15.09 12.01 1.13
CA ASP A 133 16.43 12.15 0.56
C ASP A 133 17.27 10.88 0.60
N GLN A 134 16.85 9.90 1.40
CA GLN A 134 17.58 8.65 1.48
C GLN A 134 17.30 7.79 0.24
N TYR A 135 18.37 7.28 -0.35
CA TYR A 135 18.26 6.33 -1.45
C TYR A 135 17.52 5.07 -0.96
N PRO A 136 16.54 4.55 -1.72
CA PRO A 136 15.69 3.44 -1.27
C PRO A 136 16.52 2.19 -1.00
N SER A 137 16.53 1.74 0.25
CA SER A 137 17.19 0.51 0.65
C SER A 137 16.24 -0.68 0.50
N THR A 138 16.79 -1.84 0.13
CA THR A 138 16.06 -3.10 -0.02
C THR A 138 15.95 -3.89 1.28
N VAL A 139 16.66 -3.49 2.33
CA VAL A 139 16.87 -4.32 3.54
C VAL A 139 16.57 -3.57 4.83
N GLU A 140 16.86 -2.27 4.89
CA GLU A 140 16.71 -1.48 6.12
C GLU A 140 15.32 -0.83 6.19
N GLU A 141 14.80 -0.64 7.40
CA GLU A 141 13.64 0.21 7.61
C GLU A 141 14.05 1.69 7.40
N GLN A 142 13.23 2.43 6.64
CA GLN A 142 13.49 3.83 6.30
C GLN A 142 12.26 4.67 6.66
N ALA A 143 12.31 5.98 6.38
CA ALA A 143 11.26 6.98 6.65
C ALA A 143 9.85 6.70 6.03
N VAL A 144 9.65 5.53 5.43
CA VAL A 144 8.35 5.04 4.92
C VAL A 144 7.94 3.84 5.74
N HIS A 145 7.06 4.07 6.71
CA HIS A 145 6.48 3.04 7.56
C HIS A 145 5.17 2.57 6.93
N LEU A 146 5.24 1.41 6.25
CA LEU A 146 4.08 0.73 5.71
C LEU A 146 3.80 -0.52 6.53
N GLU A 147 2.66 -0.49 7.23
CA GLU A 147 2.17 -1.59 8.07
C GLU A 147 0.88 -2.16 7.45
N PHE A 148 0.88 -3.49 7.25
CA PHE A 148 -0.31 -4.24 6.89
C PHE A 148 -0.57 -5.28 7.99
N ASP A 149 -1.80 -5.30 8.52
CA ASP A 149 -2.21 -6.31 9.48
C ASP A 149 -2.45 -7.64 8.75
N TYR A 150 -1.77 -8.72 9.16
CA TYR A 150 -1.97 -10.05 8.57
C TYR A 150 -3.34 -10.61 9.00
N PRO A 151 -4.20 -11.07 8.06
CA PRO A 151 -5.47 -11.68 8.41
C PRO A 151 -5.22 -13.09 8.95
N GLU A 152 -5.18 -13.24 10.28
CA GLU A 152 -4.93 -14.53 10.92
C GLU A 152 -6.01 -15.58 10.59
N ASN A 153 -7.26 -15.15 10.30
CA ASN A 153 -8.40 -16.02 10.03
C ASN A 153 -9.12 -15.69 8.71
N VAL A 154 -8.50 -16.08 7.58
CA VAL A 154 -9.06 -15.93 6.22
C VAL A 154 -10.49 -16.48 6.09
N GLU A 155 -10.82 -17.60 6.74
CA GLU A 155 -12.15 -18.21 6.66
C GLU A 155 -13.27 -17.39 7.33
N ARG A 156 -12.93 -16.57 8.33
CA ARG A 156 -13.89 -15.77 9.11
C ARG A 156 -13.97 -14.32 8.62
N ASP A 157 -12.86 -13.78 8.15
CA ASP A 157 -12.73 -12.35 7.81
C ASP A 157 -12.83 -12.07 6.30
N LEU A 158 -12.73 -13.10 5.44
CA LEU A 158 -12.78 -12.96 3.97
C LEU A 158 -13.86 -13.86 3.35
N ASN A 159 -14.89 -13.26 2.78
CA ASN A 159 -15.93 -14.02 2.08
C ASN A 159 -15.42 -14.53 0.71
N ARG A 160 -15.57 -15.82 0.42
CA ARG A 160 -15.04 -16.48 -0.80
C ARG A 160 -15.41 -15.81 -2.13
N TRP A 161 -16.57 -15.18 -2.21
CA TRP A 161 -17.10 -14.56 -3.44
C TRP A 161 -16.85 -13.05 -3.51
N LEU A 162 -16.47 -12.42 -2.39
CA LEU A 162 -16.26 -10.98 -2.34
C LEU A 162 -15.12 -10.48 -3.24
N PRO A 163 -13.96 -11.16 -3.41
CA PRO A 163 -12.85 -10.64 -4.23
C PRO A 163 -13.24 -10.19 -5.64
N LEU A 164 -14.17 -10.90 -6.29
CA LEU A 164 -14.67 -10.53 -7.62
C LEU A 164 -15.55 -9.27 -7.59
N VAL A 165 -16.43 -9.17 -6.59
CA VAL A 165 -17.34 -8.02 -6.42
C VAL A 165 -16.56 -6.77 -6.00
N LYS A 166 -15.53 -6.94 -5.16
CA LYS A 166 -14.63 -5.86 -4.73
C LYS A 166 -14.00 -5.13 -5.90
N TRP A 167 -13.65 -5.83 -6.97
CA TRP A 167 -13.02 -5.22 -8.13
C TRP A 167 -13.94 -4.19 -8.79
N PHE A 168 -15.26 -4.47 -8.86
CA PHE A 168 -16.25 -3.50 -9.34
C PHE A 168 -16.38 -2.30 -8.41
N LEU A 169 -16.41 -2.53 -7.09
CA LEU A 169 -16.48 -1.48 -6.07
C LEU A 169 -15.22 -0.61 -5.99
N ALA A 170 -14.08 -1.12 -6.45
CA ALA A 170 -12.82 -0.40 -6.54
C ALA A 170 -12.71 0.47 -7.80
N ILE A 171 -13.54 0.26 -8.84
CA ILE A 171 -13.52 1.07 -10.07
C ILE A 171 -13.67 2.58 -9.78
N PRO A 172 -14.64 3.04 -8.95
CA PRO A 172 -14.76 4.46 -8.60
C PRO A 172 -13.50 5.01 -7.93
N HIS A 173 -12.83 4.19 -7.11
CA HIS A 173 -11.58 4.58 -6.45
C HIS A 173 -10.46 4.79 -7.46
N PHE A 174 -10.30 3.87 -8.42
CA PHE A 174 -9.28 4.00 -9.47
C PHE A 174 -9.47 5.27 -10.30
N ILE A 175 -10.72 5.61 -10.65
CA ILE A 175 -11.01 6.81 -11.43
C ILE A 175 -10.52 8.07 -10.69
N ILE A 176 -10.91 8.23 -9.43
CA ILE A 176 -10.52 9.40 -8.64
C ILE A 176 -9.01 9.37 -8.34
N LEU A 177 -8.41 8.20 -8.07
CA LEU A 177 -6.96 8.05 -7.89
C LEU A 177 -6.18 8.48 -9.13
N ILE A 178 -6.68 8.22 -10.34
CA ILE A 178 -6.05 8.69 -11.58
C ILE A 178 -6.05 10.22 -11.61
N PHE A 179 -7.18 10.88 -11.33
CA PHE A 179 -7.25 12.34 -11.30
C PHE A 179 -6.34 12.94 -10.23
N LEU A 180 -6.36 12.39 -9.02
CA LEU A 180 -5.48 12.81 -7.93
C LEU A 180 -4.00 12.54 -8.25
N GLY A 181 -3.70 11.43 -8.90
CA GLY A 181 -2.37 11.04 -9.34
C GLY A 181 -1.80 12.01 -10.38
N ILE A 182 -2.64 12.50 -11.30
CA ILE A 182 -2.25 13.58 -12.23
C ILE A 182 -1.92 14.85 -11.45
N GLY A 183 -2.76 15.23 -10.47
CA GLY A 183 -2.46 16.35 -9.58
C GLY A 183 -1.14 16.14 -8.81
N ALA A 184 -0.88 14.91 -8.36
CA ALA A 184 0.31 14.57 -7.58
C ALA A 184 1.57 14.65 -8.44
N PHE A 185 1.47 14.26 -9.71
CA PHE A 185 2.55 14.42 -10.67
C PHE A 185 2.95 15.89 -10.85
N PHE A 186 1.97 16.79 -11.05
CA PHE A 186 2.25 18.23 -11.13
C PHE A 186 2.74 18.81 -9.80
N ALA A 187 2.21 18.34 -8.68
CA ALA A 187 2.67 18.73 -7.34
C ALA A 187 4.15 18.36 -7.13
N VAL A 188 4.56 17.16 -7.55
CA VAL A 188 5.95 16.70 -7.49
C VAL A 188 6.86 17.54 -8.37
N ILE A 189 6.43 17.90 -9.58
CA ILE A 189 7.19 18.80 -10.46
C ILE A 189 7.35 20.18 -9.81
N ALA A 190 6.26 20.75 -9.29
CA ALA A 190 6.30 22.04 -8.59
C ALA A 190 7.20 21.98 -7.35
N ALA A 191 7.13 20.89 -6.58
CA ALA A 191 7.99 20.64 -5.44
C ALA A 191 9.46 20.53 -5.84
N TRP A 192 9.77 19.85 -6.94
CA TRP A 192 11.13 19.74 -7.48
C TRP A 192 11.75 21.12 -7.71
N PHE A 193 11.04 22.01 -8.42
CA PHE A 193 11.50 23.39 -8.60
C PHE A 193 11.61 24.13 -7.26
N ALA A 194 10.60 24.02 -6.38
CA ALA A 194 10.62 24.68 -5.08
C ALA A 194 11.83 24.25 -4.23
N ILE A 195 12.19 22.97 -4.22
CA ILE A 195 13.34 22.43 -3.48
C ILE A 195 14.66 22.92 -4.09
N LEU A 196 14.78 23.02 -5.41
CA LEU A 196 16.01 23.53 -6.04
C LEU A 196 16.31 24.98 -5.62
N PHE A 197 15.29 25.83 -5.53
CA PHE A 197 15.46 27.23 -5.13
C PHE A 197 15.56 27.40 -3.60
N THR A 198 14.68 26.73 -2.84
CA THR A 198 14.50 26.98 -1.41
C THR A 198 15.18 25.94 -0.50
N GLY A 199 15.46 24.74 -1.01
CA GLY A 199 15.91 23.59 -0.23
C GLY A 199 14.84 22.97 0.67
N ARG A 200 13.58 23.39 0.55
CA ARG A 200 12.46 22.94 1.39
C ARG A 200 11.29 22.47 0.54
N TYR A 201 10.64 21.40 0.98
CA TYR A 201 9.41 20.92 0.37
C TYR A 201 8.22 21.77 0.85
N PRO A 202 7.37 22.33 -0.03
CA PRO A 202 6.17 23.04 0.42
C PRO A 202 5.19 22.08 1.13
N LYS A 203 4.89 22.32 2.42
CA LYS A 203 4.06 21.43 3.26
C LYS A 203 2.72 21.04 2.58
N GLY A 204 2.01 21.97 1.97
CA GLY A 204 0.74 21.66 1.30
C GLY A 204 0.87 20.68 0.13
N LEU A 205 1.97 20.73 -0.63
CA LEU A 205 2.24 19.75 -1.69
C LEU A 205 2.62 18.39 -1.09
N PHE A 206 3.38 18.40 0.01
CA PHE A 206 3.78 17.18 0.72
C PHE A 206 2.54 16.45 1.24
N ASP A 207 1.68 17.15 1.98
CA ASP A 207 0.46 16.58 2.57
C ASP A 207 -0.46 16.01 1.49
N TYR A 208 -0.57 16.70 0.35
CA TYR A 208 -1.34 16.22 -0.79
C TYR A 208 -0.76 14.92 -1.38
N VAL A 209 0.54 14.88 -1.69
CA VAL A 209 1.18 13.70 -2.28
C VAL A 209 1.14 12.51 -1.32
N VAL A 210 1.40 12.74 -0.02
CA VAL A 210 1.30 11.71 1.01
C VAL A 210 -0.13 11.21 1.17
N GLY A 211 -1.13 12.11 1.17
CA GLY A 211 -2.53 11.74 1.25
C GLY A 211 -3.00 10.87 0.08
N VAL A 212 -2.58 11.21 -1.14
CA VAL A 212 -2.83 10.38 -2.33
C VAL A 212 -2.17 9.01 -2.20
N GLY A 213 -0.93 8.96 -1.69
CA GLY A 213 -0.22 7.71 -1.40
C GLY A 213 -0.93 6.84 -0.35
N ARG A 214 -1.38 7.44 0.76
CA ARG A 214 -2.15 6.76 1.82
C ARG A 214 -3.41 6.13 1.27
N TRP A 215 -4.17 6.90 0.49
CA TRP A 215 -5.40 6.40 -0.10
C TRP A 215 -5.13 5.30 -1.14
N GLY A 216 -4.12 5.46 -1.97
CA GLY A 216 -3.69 4.43 -2.92
C GLY A 216 -3.33 3.10 -2.23
N VAL A 217 -2.59 3.16 -1.13
CA VAL A 217 -2.25 1.99 -0.30
C VAL A 217 -3.51 1.32 0.28
N ARG A 218 -4.48 2.10 0.79
CA ARG A 218 -5.75 1.57 1.32
C ARG A 218 -6.54 0.81 0.25
N VAL A 219 -6.60 1.37 -0.97
CA VAL A 219 -7.26 0.75 -2.13
C VAL A 219 -6.52 -0.50 -2.59
N TYR A 220 -5.19 -0.46 -2.62
CA TYR A 220 -4.36 -1.60 -3.00
C TYR A 220 -4.51 -2.76 -2.00
N ALA A 221 -4.52 -2.47 -0.70
CA ALA A 221 -4.75 -3.46 0.35
C ALA A 221 -6.11 -4.17 0.21
N TYR A 222 -7.15 -3.41 -0.15
CA TYR A 222 -8.50 -3.92 -0.35
C TYR A 222 -8.66 -4.72 -1.65
N ALA A 223 -8.16 -4.20 -2.77
CA ALA A 223 -8.41 -4.76 -4.11
C ALA A 223 -7.37 -5.80 -4.56
N PHE A 224 -6.11 -5.65 -4.16
CA PHE A 224 -4.99 -6.44 -4.65
C PHE A 224 -4.35 -7.35 -3.60
N LEU A 225 -4.18 -6.90 -2.36
CA LEU A 225 -3.68 -7.80 -1.30
C LEU A 225 -4.77 -8.65 -0.65
N LEU A 226 -6.06 -8.32 -0.87
CA LEU A 226 -7.22 -9.03 -0.30
C LEU A 226 -7.14 -9.20 1.23
N ILE A 227 -6.51 -8.24 1.94
CA ILE A 227 -6.28 -8.34 3.38
C ILE A 227 -7.54 -8.04 4.19
N THR A 228 -8.40 -7.18 3.65
CA THR A 228 -9.61 -6.71 4.35
C THR A 228 -10.81 -6.68 3.43
N ASP A 229 -11.97 -7.07 3.96
CA ASP A 229 -13.28 -6.89 3.32
C ASP A 229 -13.89 -5.50 3.60
N ARG A 230 -13.26 -4.69 4.45
CA ARG A 230 -13.75 -3.33 4.79
C ARG A 230 -13.49 -2.36 3.64
N TYR A 231 -14.55 -1.69 3.19
CA TYR A 231 -14.45 -0.70 2.11
C TYR A 231 -13.56 0.48 2.54
N PRO A 232 -12.57 0.88 1.72
CA PRO A 232 -11.69 2.00 2.05
C PRO A 232 -12.48 3.32 2.10
N PRO A 233 -12.24 4.19 3.09
CA PRO A 233 -12.83 5.53 3.11
C PRO A 233 -12.22 6.40 2.01
N PHE A 234 -13.03 7.28 1.41
CA PHE A 234 -12.57 8.31 0.48
C PHE A 234 -11.92 9.47 1.24
N ALA A 235 -10.76 9.22 1.82
CA ALA A 235 -10.07 10.20 2.66
C ALA A 235 -8.56 10.15 2.45
N LEU A 236 -7.94 11.34 2.46
CA LEU A 236 -6.52 11.60 2.23
C LEU A 236 -5.73 11.79 3.54
N ASP A 237 -6.38 11.53 4.67
CA ASP A 237 -5.88 11.72 6.03
C ASP A 237 -4.91 10.63 6.50
#